data_AF-A0A846VDK6-F1
#
_entry.id   AF-A0A846VDK6-F1
#
_cell.length_a   1.000
_cell.length_b   1.000
_cell.length_c   1.000
_cell.angle_alpha   90.00
_cell.angle_beta   90.00
_cell.angle_gamma   90.00
#
_symmetry.space_group_name_H-M   'P 1'
#
loop_
_entity.id
_entity.type
_entity.pdbx_description
1 polymer ?
#
loop_
_entity_poly.entity_id
_entity_poly.type
_entity_poly.pdbx_seq_one_letter_code
_entity_poly.pdbx_strand_id
1 'polypeptide(L)'
;MKTVIRTGVAMAALMLAQGAFAQSLEEQLRTQLRDARSQLQDLQGQQAAWQAQKAGIEGERDQARKSLEQAQAELVKLRASAGDGKAVAAERGARQQAETALQQARKDNADAVAKLKEQQGRDGAFQAQLDEAKQSLVTCGARNQKLYEVGQEILDAYVHMDMGSVFGARQPFAASARVKLENAAQAYGDRLYEQRYVAPVGRQP
;
A
#
# COMPACT_ATOMS: atom_id res chain seq x y z
N MET A 1 -116.80 -40.05 68.72
CA MET A 1 -116.54 -38.77 68.00
C MET A 1 -115.06 -38.32 68.01
N LYS A 2 -114.05 -39.22 68.09
CA LYS A 2 -112.62 -38.83 68.06
C LYS A 2 -111.81 -39.41 66.88
N THR A 3 -112.43 -40.21 66.03
CA THR A 3 -111.79 -40.88 64.87
C THR A 3 -111.95 -40.12 63.56
N VAL A 4 -112.89 -39.17 63.46
CA VAL A 4 -113.16 -38.40 62.23
C VAL A 4 -112.22 -37.21 62.06
N ILE A 5 -111.62 -36.72 63.15
CA ILE A 5 -110.68 -35.57 63.10
C ILE A 5 -109.27 -36.00 62.63
N ARG A 6 -108.89 -37.28 62.80
CA ARG A 6 -107.56 -37.79 62.40
C ARG A 6 -107.45 -38.16 60.91
N THR A 7 -108.55 -38.50 60.25
CA THR A 7 -108.57 -38.85 58.81
C THR A 7 -108.62 -37.63 57.90
N GLY A 8 -109.16 -36.50 58.37
CA GLY A 8 -109.12 -35.23 57.63
C GLY A 8 -107.71 -34.63 57.50
N VAL A 9 -106.85 -34.83 58.50
CA VAL A 9 -105.47 -34.31 58.49
C VAL A 9 -104.56 -35.13 57.56
N ALA A 10 -104.77 -36.46 57.46
CA ALA A 10 -103.98 -37.32 56.59
C ALA A 10 -104.31 -37.14 55.09
N MET A 11 -105.57 -36.85 54.75
CA MET A 11 -106.01 -36.64 53.36
C MET A 11 -105.65 -35.23 52.85
N ALA A 12 -105.56 -34.23 53.73
CA ALA A 12 -105.02 -32.91 53.41
C ALA A 12 -103.48 -32.92 53.22
N ALA A 13 -102.75 -33.73 53.99
CA ALA A 13 -101.29 -33.88 53.85
C ALA A 13 -100.87 -34.57 52.54
N LEU A 14 -101.69 -35.48 52.01
CA LEU A 14 -101.40 -36.19 50.75
C LEU A 14 -101.65 -35.33 49.49
N MET A 15 -102.63 -34.41 49.55
CA MET A 15 -102.90 -33.45 48.47
C MET A 15 -101.88 -32.30 48.42
N LEU A 16 -101.25 -31.96 49.56
CA LEU A 16 -100.15 -30.99 49.62
C LEU A 16 -98.83 -31.57 49.08
N ALA A 17 -98.62 -32.89 49.19
CA ALA A 17 -97.42 -33.55 48.68
C ALA A 17 -97.42 -33.70 47.14
N GLN A 18 -98.59 -33.86 46.50
CA GLN A 18 -98.68 -33.93 45.04
C GLN A 18 -98.48 -32.57 44.35
N GLY A 19 -98.86 -31.47 45.00
CA GLY A 19 -98.52 -30.11 44.54
C GLY A 19 -97.01 -29.83 44.58
N ALA A 20 -96.31 -30.31 45.62
CA ALA A 20 -94.88 -30.07 45.81
C ALA A 20 -93.98 -30.77 44.76
N PHE A 21 -94.38 -31.94 44.24
CA PHE A 21 -93.63 -32.65 43.19
C PHE A 21 -93.88 -32.13 41.77
N ALA A 22 -95.06 -31.60 41.47
CA ALA A 22 -95.31 -30.92 40.20
C ALA A 22 -94.61 -29.55 40.15
N GLN A 23 -94.62 -28.85 41.28
CA GLN A 23 -93.88 -27.60 41.47
C GLN A 23 -92.37 -27.78 41.33
N SER A 24 -91.80 -28.92 41.74
CA SER A 24 -90.35 -29.18 41.64
C SER A 24 -89.87 -29.46 40.20
N LEU A 25 -90.65 -30.17 39.39
CA LEU A 25 -90.37 -30.42 37.97
C LEU A 25 -90.48 -29.14 37.12
N GLU A 26 -91.48 -28.31 37.39
CA GLU A 26 -91.66 -27.01 36.74
C GLU A 26 -90.51 -26.05 37.11
N GLU A 27 -90.08 -26.04 38.38
CA GLU A 27 -88.95 -25.22 38.82
C GLU A 27 -87.62 -25.71 38.23
N GLN A 28 -87.46 -27.02 38.03
CA GLN A 28 -86.30 -27.61 37.35
C GLN A 28 -86.26 -27.25 35.86
N LEU A 29 -87.40 -27.28 35.16
CA LEU A 29 -87.51 -26.84 33.75
C LEU A 29 -87.24 -25.34 33.60
N ARG A 30 -87.73 -24.51 34.54
CA ARG A 30 -87.42 -23.08 34.58
C ARG A 30 -85.93 -22.83 34.80
N THR A 31 -85.30 -23.61 35.68
CA THR A 31 -83.86 -23.52 35.93
C THR A 31 -83.07 -23.92 34.70
N GLN A 32 -83.40 -25.04 34.05
CA GLN A 32 -82.78 -25.46 32.78
C GLN A 32 -82.96 -24.44 31.65
N LEU A 33 -84.13 -23.79 31.56
CA LEU A 33 -84.37 -22.76 30.56
C LEU A 33 -83.54 -21.49 30.85
N ARG A 34 -83.40 -21.10 32.13
CA ARG A 34 -82.52 -20.00 32.54
C ARG A 34 -81.06 -20.33 32.25
N ASP A 35 -80.62 -21.55 32.54
CA ASP A 35 -79.25 -22.02 32.28
C ASP A 35 -78.97 -22.07 30.78
N ALA A 36 -79.89 -22.61 29.96
CA ALA A 36 -79.76 -22.63 28.50
C ALA A 36 -79.76 -21.21 27.92
N ARG A 37 -80.56 -20.28 28.49
CA ARG A 37 -80.56 -18.87 28.09
C ARG A 37 -79.25 -18.18 28.48
N SER A 38 -78.69 -18.47 29.64
CA SER A 38 -77.36 -18.00 30.06
C SER A 38 -76.28 -18.54 29.13
N GLN A 39 -76.29 -19.84 28.83
CA GLN A 39 -75.34 -20.47 27.91
C GLN A 39 -75.40 -19.88 26.50
N LEU A 40 -76.59 -19.58 25.97
CA LEU A 40 -76.73 -18.91 24.67
C LEU A 40 -76.18 -17.48 24.71
N GLN A 41 -76.38 -16.73 25.79
CA GLN A 41 -75.79 -15.41 25.96
C GLN A 41 -74.26 -15.49 26.08
N ASP A 42 -73.73 -16.47 26.82
CA ASP A 42 -72.30 -16.71 26.96
C ASP A 42 -71.65 -17.12 25.63
N LEU A 43 -72.30 -17.98 24.84
CA LEU A 43 -71.83 -18.38 23.52
C LEU A 43 -71.88 -17.24 22.51
N GLN A 44 -72.92 -16.41 22.53
CA GLN A 44 -72.98 -15.19 21.71
C GLN A 44 -71.89 -14.19 22.09
N GLY A 45 -71.63 -14.02 23.40
CA GLY A 45 -70.53 -13.20 23.91
C GLY A 45 -69.17 -13.73 23.47
N GLN A 46 -68.94 -15.05 23.58
CA GLN A 46 -67.73 -15.70 23.10
C GLN A 46 -67.56 -15.57 21.59
N GLN A 47 -68.62 -15.75 20.80
CA GLN A 47 -68.59 -15.58 19.35
C GLN A 47 -68.19 -14.14 18.97
N ALA A 48 -68.76 -13.14 19.63
CA ALA A 48 -68.40 -11.74 19.42
C ALA A 48 -66.93 -11.47 19.81
N ALA A 49 -66.45 -12.04 20.93
CA ALA A 49 -65.07 -11.93 21.36
C ALA A 49 -64.09 -12.60 20.37
N TRP A 50 -64.40 -13.79 19.87
CA TRP A 50 -63.58 -14.49 18.87
C TRP A 50 -63.54 -13.75 17.53
N GLN A 51 -64.65 -13.16 17.09
CA GLN A 51 -64.67 -12.35 15.86
C GLN A 51 -63.84 -11.07 16.03
N ALA A 52 -63.94 -10.40 17.18
CA ALA A 52 -63.10 -9.25 17.49
C ALA A 52 -61.61 -9.61 17.54
N GLN A 53 -61.25 -10.74 18.16
CA GLN A 53 -59.88 -11.22 18.22
C GLN A 53 -59.36 -11.61 16.83
N LYS A 54 -60.16 -12.29 16.02
CA LYS A 54 -59.81 -12.65 14.64
C LYS A 54 -59.55 -11.41 13.79
N ALA A 55 -60.42 -10.40 13.88
CA ALA A 55 -60.23 -9.13 13.17
C ALA A 55 -58.96 -8.40 13.64
N GLY A 56 -58.65 -8.44 14.94
CA GLY A 56 -57.40 -7.91 15.49
C GLY A 56 -56.16 -8.60 14.92
N ILE A 57 -56.13 -9.93 14.96
CA ILE A 57 -55.01 -10.74 14.43
C ILE A 57 -54.86 -10.57 12.91
N GLU A 58 -55.96 -10.48 12.17
CA GLU A 58 -55.92 -10.22 10.72
C GLU A 58 -55.36 -8.82 10.42
N GLY A 59 -55.72 -7.81 11.22
CA GLY A 59 -55.15 -6.47 11.13
C GLY A 59 -53.66 -6.45 11.42
N GLU A 60 -53.22 -7.11 12.50
CA GLU A 60 -51.80 -7.24 12.85
C GLU A 60 -51.00 -7.97 11.77
N ARG A 61 -51.55 -9.06 11.22
CA ARG A 61 -50.95 -9.80 10.11
C ARG A 61 -50.79 -8.91 8.88
N ASP A 62 -51.81 -8.14 8.52
CA ASP A 62 -51.77 -7.28 7.35
C ASP A 62 -50.80 -6.11 7.53
N GLN A 63 -50.71 -5.58 8.75
CA GLN A 63 -49.72 -4.55 9.10
C GLN A 63 -48.28 -5.11 9.08
N ALA A 64 -48.08 -6.32 9.60
CA ALA A 64 -46.79 -7.02 9.55
C ALA A 64 -46.39 -7.38 8.11
N ARG A 65 -47.34 -7.76 7.25
CA ARG A 65 -47.07 -8.00 5.83
C ARG A 65 -46.62 -6.72 5.12
N LYS A 66 -47.32 -5.60 5.36
CA LYS A 66 -46.94 -4.30 4.78
C LYS A 66 -45.55 -3.84 5.24
N SER A 67 -45.22 -3.99 6.52
CA SER A 67 -43.89 -3.61 7.01
C SER A 67 -42.78 -4.50 6.43
N LEU A 68 -43.06 -5.79 6.22
CA LEU A 68 -42.13 -6.73 5.61
C LEU A 68 -41.89 -6.40 4.13
N GLU A 69 -42.95 -6.08 3.37
CA GLU A 69 -42.82 -5.60 1.98
C GLU A 69 -42.05 -4.28 1.89
N GLN A 70 -42.29 -3.33 2.81
CA GLN A 70 -41.56 -2.06 2.88
C GLN A 70 -40.08 -2.30 3.17
N ALA A 71 -39.75 -3.13 4.18
CA ALA A 71 -38.37 -3.45 4.53
C ALA A 71 -37.64 -4.19 3.38
N GLN A 72 -38.32 -5.08 2.66
CA GLN A 72 -37.76 -5.73 1.47
C GLN A 72 -37.49 -4.72 0.34
N ALA A 73 -38.41 -3.80 0.08
CA ALA A 73 -38.24 -2.75 -0.92
C ALA A 73 -37.07 -1.82 -0.56
N GLU A 74 -36.91 -1.46 0.71
CA GLU A 74 -35.77 -0.68 1.20
C GLU A 74 -34.46 -1.43 1.05
N LEU A 75 -34.40 -2.73 1.38
CA LEU A 75 -33.20 -3.56 1.17
C LEU A 75 -32.79 -3.65 -0.30
N VAL A 76 -33.75 -3.77 -1.21
CA VAL A 76 -33.49 -3.78 -2.66
C VAL A 76 -32.94 -2.43 -3.10
N LYS A 77 -33.53 -1.32 -2.65
CA LYS A 77 -33.03 0.04 -2.94
C LYS A 77 -31.63 0.26 -2.37
N LEU A 78 -31.37 -0.16 -1.14
CA LEU A 78 -30.06 -0.02 -0.50
C LEU A 78 -28.99 -0.81 -1.25
N ARG A 79 -29.29 -2.04 -1.67
CA ARG A 79 -28.38 -2.84 -2.51
C ARG A 79 -28.12 -2.20 -3.87
N ALA A 80 -29.15 -1.64 -4.50
CA ALA A 80 -28.98 -0.93 -5.77
C ALA A 80 -28.12 0.33 -5.61
N SER A 81 -28.27 1.07 -4.49
CA SER A 81 -27.49 2.29 -4.22
C SER A 81 -26.06 2.03 -3.72
N ALA A 82 -25.82 0.91 -3.02
CA ALA A 82 -24.50 0.57 -2.51
C ALA A 82 -23.53 0.10 -3.62
N GLY A 83 -24.02 -0.03 -4.86
CA GLY A 83 -23.32 -0.68 -5.95
C GLY A 83 -23.23 -2.18 -5.70
N ASP A 84 -23.32 -2.98 -6.76
CA ASP A 84 -23.01 -4.41 -6.66
C ASP A 84 -21.67 -4.57 -5.94
N GLY A 85 -21.58 -5.44 -4.93
CA GLY A 85 -20.31 -5.66 -4.19
C GLY A 85 -19.12 -6.00 -5.10
N LYS A 86 -19.39 -6.40 -6.36
CA LYS A 86 -18.43 -6.53 -7.46
C LYS A 86 -17.75 -5.21 -7.83
N ALA A 87 -18.45 -4.09 -7.86
CA ALA A 87 -17.89 -2.76 -8.15
C ALA A 87 -16.90 -2.33 -7.05
N VAL A 88 -17.26 -2.52 -5.78
CA VAL A 88 -16.36 -2.24 -4.64
C VAL A 88 -15.15 -3.17 -4.65
N ALA A 89 -15.33 -4.45 -4.98
CA ALA A 89 -14.22 -5.40 -5.11
C ALA A 89 -13.28 -5.02 -6.29
N ALA A 90 -13.83 -4.59 -7.43
CA ALA A 90 -13.07 -4.12 -8.57
C ALA A 90 -12.28 -2.84 -8.24
N GLU A 91 -12.88 -1.88 -7.54
CA GLU A 91 -12.19 -0.66 -7.12
C GLU A 91 -11.03 -0.98 -6.16
N ARG A 92 -11.24 -1.89 -5.18
CA ARG A 92 -10.17 -2.34 -4.28
C ARG A 92 -9.04 -3.03 -5.06
N GLY A 93 -9.37 -3.90 -6.02
CA GLY A 93 -8.39 -4.53 -6.89
C GLY A 93 -7.58 -3.52 -7.70
N ALA A 94 -8.25 -2.53 -8.29
CA ALA A 94 -7.61 -1.45 -9.04
C ALA A 94 -6.69 -0.60 -8.15
N ARG A 95 -7.12 -0.25 -6.93
CA ARG A 95 -6.27 0.49 -5.97
C ARG A 95 -5.03 -0.32 -5.58
N GLN A 96 -5.18 -1.61 -5.32
CA GLN A 96 -4.05 -2.46 -4.94
C GLN A 96 -3.04 -2.64 -6.08
N GLN A 97 -3.53 -2.75 -7.32
CA GLN A 97 -2.66 -2.74 -8.50
C GLN A 97 -1.96 -1.39 -8.68
N ALA A 98 -2.68 -0.27 -8.49
CA ALA A 98 -2.10 1.07 -8.59
C ALA A 98 -1.03 1.31 -7.52
N GLU A 99 -1.24 0.87 -6.28
CA GLU A 99 -0.25 0.95 -5.20
C GLU A 99 0.99 0.12 -5.52
N THR A 100 0.81 -1.10 -6.04
CA THR A 100 1.92 -1.97 -6.44
C THR A 100 2.72 -1.35 -7.58
N ALA A 101 2.03 -0.81 -8.59
CA ALA A 101 2.66 -0.11 -9.72
C ALA A 101 3.41 1.15 -9.24
N LEU A 102 2.85 1.91 -8.30
CA LEU A 102 3.50 3.09 -7.72
C LEU A 102 4.76 2.70 -6.94
N GLN A 103 4.72 1.62 -6.17
CA GLN A 103 5.90 1.12 -5.46
C GLN A 103 6.98 0.65 -6.43
N GLN A 104 6.62 -0.06 -7.49
CA GLN A 104 7.57 -0.48 -8.50
C GLN A 104 8.20 0.73 -9.21
N ALA A 105 7.38 1.69 -9.65
CA ALA A 105 7.87 2.91 -10.29
C ALA A 105 8.82 3.71 -9.38
N ARG A 106 8.58 3.74 -8.06
CA ARG A 106 9.49 4.37 -7.09
C ARG A 106 10.82 3.65 -7.00
N LYS A 107 10.82 2.31 -7.00
CA LYS A 107 12.06 1.50 -7.00
C LYS A 107 12.85 1.73 -8.28
N ASP A 108 12.18 1.62 -9.43
CA ASP A 108 12.81 1.82 -10.73
C ASP A 108 13.40 3.23 -10.87
N ASN A 109 12.71 4.25 -10.35
CA ASN A 109 13.22 5.62 -10.32
C ASN A 109 14.45 5.75 -9.40
N ALA A 110 14.41 5.16 -8.21
CA ALA A 110 15.55 5.18 -7.29
C ALA A 110 16.79 4.49 -7.90
N ASP A 111 16.59 3.34 -8.57
CA ASP A 111 17.65 2.61 -9.26
C ASP A 111 18.20 3.40 -10.45
N ALA A 112 17.35 4.07 -11.21
CA ALA A 112 17.76 4.93 -12.31
C ALA A 112 18.59 6.12 -11.82
N VAL A 113 18.19 6.77 -10.72
CA VAL A 113 18.94 7.87 -10.10
C VAL A 113 20.28 7.38 -9.57
N ALA A 114 20.33 6.20 -8.94
CA ALA A 114 21.58 5.61 -8.47
C ALA A 114 22.55 5.34 -9.62
N LYS A 115 22.07 4.72 -10.72
CA LYS A 115 22.86 4.47 -11.93
C LYS A 115 23.36 5.77 -12.57
N LEU A 116 22.53 6.80 -12.64
CA LEU A 116 22.95 8.10 -13.18
C LEU A 116 24.05 8.75 -12.35
N LYS A 117 23.95 8.72 -11.01
CA LYS A 117 25.03 9.22 -10.14
C LYS A 117 26.32 8.43 -10.31
N GLU A 118 26.22 7.11 -10.43
CA GLU A 118 27.38 6.26 -10.65
C GLU A 118 28.05 6.58 -12.00
N GLN A 119 27.26 6.73 -13.07
CA GLN A 119 27.76 7.13 -14.38
C GLN A 119 28.44 8.50 -14.35
N GLN A 120 27.80 9.50 -13.74
CA GLN A 120 28.40 10.82 -13.57
C GLN A 120 29.72 10.78 -12.80
N GLY A 121 29.82 9.92 -11.77
CA GLY A 121 31.06 9.68 -11.04
C GLY A 121 32.15 9.07 -11.91
N ARG A 122 31.81 8.06 -12.74
CA ARG A 122 32.74 7.44 -13.68
C ARG A 122 33.19 8.43 -14.76
N ASP A 123 32.27 9.21 -15.31
CA ASP A 123 32.58 10.22 -16.34
C ASP A 123 33.52 11.29 -15.79
N GLY A 124 33.28 11.77 -14.55
CA GLY A 124 34.19 12.69 -13.88
C GLY A 124 35.59 12.09 -13.64
N ALA A 125 35.66 10.81 -13.25
CA ALA A 125 36.94 10.12 -13.08
C ALA A 125 37.67 9.90 -14.41
N PHE A 126 36.96 9.54 -15.49
CA PHE A 126 37.54 9.42 -16.82
C PHE A 126 38.01 10.76 -17.36
N GLN A 127 37.24 11.83 -17.15
CA GLN A 127 37.65 13.18 -17.55
C GLN A 127 38.92 13.61 -16.83
N ALA A 128 39.03 13.36 -15.52
CA ALA A 128 40.24 13.63 -14.76
C ALA A 128 41.46 12.84 -15.29
N GLN A 129 41.27 11.56 -15.62
CA GLN A 129 42.33 10.73 -16.22
C GLN A 129 42.75 11.23 -17.61
N LEU A 130 41.78 11.67 -18.43
CA LEU A 130 42.08 12.24 -19.74
C LEU A 130 42.86 13.55 -19.63
N ASP A 131 42.50 14.40 -18.67
CA ASP A 131 43.18 15.67 -18.49
C ASP A 131 44.60 15.48 -17.91
N GLU A 132 44.79 14.53 -16.99
CA GLU A 132 46.11 14.11 -16.51
C GLU A 132 46.98 13.54 -17.66
N ALA A 133 46.42 12.65 -18.49
CA ALA A 133 47.12 12.08 -19.63
C ALA A 133 47.53 13.16 -20.64
N LYS A 134 46.64 14.12 -20.94
CA LYS A 134 46.95 15.26 -21.80
C LYS A 134 48.08 16.12 -21.24
N GLN A 135 48.05 16.43 -19.94
CA GLN A 135 49.11 17.21 -19.28
C GLN A 135 50.46 16.48 -19.32
N SER A 136 50.45 15.16 -19.10
CA SER A 136 51.62 14.28 -19.25
C SER A 136 52.18 14.33 -20.66
N LEU A 137 51.34 14.25 -21.70
CA LEU A 137 51.76 14.35 -23.10
C LEU A 137 52.34 15.73 -23.45
N VAL A 138 51.71 16.81 -22.99
CA VAL A 138 52.22 18.18 -23.19
C VAL A 138 53.60 18.34 -22.54
N THR A 139 53.75 17.85 -21.30
CA THR A 139 55.02 17.92 -20.57
C THR A 139 56.10 17.08 -21.25
N CYS A 140 55.76 15.87 -21.69
CA CYS A 140 56.65 14.99 -22.43
C CYS A 140 57.12 15.64 -23.74
N GLY A 141 56.19 16.22 -24.52
CA GLY A 141 56.51 16.93 -25.75
C GLY A 141 57.43 18.12 -25.52
N ALA A 142 57.15 18.95 -24.51
CA ALA A 142 57.99 20.10 -24.17
C ALA A 142 59.40 19.68 -23.72
N ARG A 143 59.52 18.62 -22.91
CA ARG A 143 60.83 18.08 -22.50
C ARG A 143 61.59 17.45 -23.66
N ASN A 144 60.89 16.72 -24.53
CA ASN A 144 61.47 16.13 -25.72
C ASN A 144 62.04 17.20 -26.66
N GLN A 145 61.30 18.30 -26.88
CA GLN A 145 61.79 19.43 -27.65
C GLN A 145 63.06 20.03 -27.03
N LYS A 146 63.08 20.28 -25.72
CA LYS A 146 64.28 20.77 -25.04
C LYS A 146 65.47 19.81 -25.15
N LEU A 147 65.23 18.50 -25.08
CA LEU A 147 66.28 17.49 -25.26
C LEU A 147 66.86 17.54 -26.66
N TYR A 148 66.02 17.76 -27.69
CA TYR A 148 66.48 17.97 -29.06
C TYR A 148 67.31 19.26 -29.19
N GLU A 149 66.89 20.36 -28.56
CA GLU A 149 67.64 21.63 -28.55
C GLU A 149 69.02 21.45 -27.91
N VAL A 150 69.09 20.83 -26.72
CA VAL A 150 70.36 20.50 -26.06
C VAL A 150 71.22 19.57 -26.93
N GLY A 151 70.61 18.59 -27.58
CA GLY A 151 71.29 17.70 -28.53
C GLY A 151 71.90 18.47 -29.71
N GLN A 152 71.19 19.44 -30.27
CA GLN A 152 71.72 20.31 -31.32
C GLN A 152 72.84 21.22 -30.80
N GLU A 153 72.71 21.80 -29.60
CA GLU A 153 73.78 22.59 -28.98
C GLU A 153 75.07 21.77 -28.80
N ILE A 154 74.97 20.50 -28.39
CA ILE A 154 76.12 19.60 -28.25
C ILE A 154 76.77 19.33 -29.61
N LEU A 155 75.97 19.02 -30.64
CA LEU A 155 76.48 18.80 -32.00
C LEU A 155 77.14 20.06 -32.57
N ASP A 156 76.53 21.22 -32.38
CA ASP A 156 77.06 22.51 -32.84
C ASP A 156 78.37 22.88 -32.11
N ALA A 157 78.43 22.68 -30.80
CA ALA A 157 79.64 22.86 -30.01
C ALA A 157 80.76 21.91 -30.47
N TYR A 158 80.44 20.66 -30.80
CA TYR A 158 81.41 19.70 -31.33
C TYR A 158 81.99 20.16 -32.69
N VAL A 159 81.13 20.62 -33.61
CA VAL A 159 81.53 21.12 -34.94
C VAL A 159 82.39 22.39 -34.86
N HIS A 160 82.02 23.36 -34.03
CA HIS A 160 82.76 24.60 -33.87
C HIS A 160 84.07 24.43 -33.10
N MET A 161 84.11 23.48 -32.16
CA MET A 161 85.31 23.18 -31.41
C MET A 161 86.41 22.60 -32.31
N ASP A 162 86.08 21.79 -33.32
CA ASP A 162 87.06 21.26 -34.27
C ASP A 162 87.70 22.39 -35.11
N MET A 163 86.89 23.35 -35.57
CA MET A 163 87.36 24.46 -36.42
C MET A 163 88.27 25.46 -35.68
N GLY A 164 88.03 25.73 -34.39
CA GLY A 164 88.85 26.64 -33.58
C GLY A 164 89.99 25.97 -32.82
N SER A 165 89.80 24.73 -32.38
CA SER A 165 90.75 24.04 -31.49
C SER A 165 91.89 23.37 -32.24
N VAL A 166 91.71 22.96 -33.50
CA VAL A 166 92.79 22.35 -34.30
C VAL A 166 93.92 23.36 -34.59
N PHE A 167 93.62 24.66 -34.70
CA PHE A 167 94.64 25.71 -34.83
C PHE A 167 95.34 26.05 -33.50
N GLY A 168 94.67 25.91 -32.34
CA GLY A 168 95.24 26.17 -31.01
C GLY A 168 95.90 24.96 -30.32
N ALA A 169 95.51 23.73 -30.68
CA ALA A 169 95.96 22.48 -30.05
C ALA A 169 97.43 22.12 -30.33
N ARG A 170 98.12 22.87 -31.20
CA ARG A 170 99.57 22.74 -31.42
C ARG A 170 100.42 23.44 -30.35
N GLN A 171 99.82 24.00 -29.29
CA GLN A 171 100.56 24.65 -28.20
C GLN A 171 100.53 23.83 -26.89
N PRO A 172 101.65 23.78 -26.13
CA PRO A 172 101.85 22.87 -24.98
C PRO A 172 101.05 23.19 -23.69
N PHE A 173 100.03 24.05 -23.74
CA PHE A 173 99.23 24.48 -22.57
C PHE A 173 97.80 23.92 -22.53
N ALA A 174 97.61 22.69 -23.00
CA ALA A 174 96.30 22.04 -23.17
C ALA A 174 95.54 21.69 -21.87
N ALA A 175 96.14 21.89 -20.69
CA ALA A 175 95.47 21.66 -19.40
C ALA A 175 94.21 22.53 -19.25
N SER A 176 94.26 23.80 -19.68
CA SER A 176 93.10 24.70 -19.63
C SER A 176 91.98 24.31 -20.61
N ALA A 177 92.34 23.72 -21.77
CA ALA A 177 91.38 23.23 -22.76
C ALA A 177 90.66 21.96 -22.25
N ARG A 178 91.39 21.07 -21.56
CA ARG A 178 90.81 19.86 -20.94
C ARG A 178 89.77 20.19 -19.86
N VAL A 179 90.07 21.14 -18.96
CA VAL A 179 89.11 21.57 -17.94
C VAL A 179 87.87 22.21 -18.58
N LYS A 180 88.02 22.99 -19.66
CA LYS A 180 86.88 23.54 -20.40
C LYS A 180 86.00 22.46 -21.03
N LEU A 181 86.59 21.41 -21.58
CA LEU A 181 85.88 20.24 -22.12
C LEU A 181 85.12 19.48 -21.03
N GLU A 182 85.77 19.23 -19.89
CA GLU A 182 85.16 18.55 -18.75
C GLU A 182 83.98 19.35 -18.18
N ASN A 183 84.12 20.67 -18.03
CA ASN A 183 83.04 21.56 -17.58
C ASN A 183 81.87 21.60 -18.58
N ALA A 184 82.17 21.63 -19.89
CA ALA A 184 81.13 21.58 -20.92
C ALA A 184 80.38 20.25 -20.90
N ALA A 185 81.10 19.13 -20.80
CA ALA A 185 80.50 17.79 -20.70
C ALA A 185 79.61 17.65 -19.47
N GLN A 186 80.04 18.17 -18.32
CA GLN A 186 79.22 18.21 -17.10
C GLN A 186 77.96 19.07 -17.28
N ALA A 187 78.10 20.30 -17.78
CA ALA A 187 76.97 21.22 -17.96
C ALA A 187 75.91 20.64 -18.93
N TYR A 188 76.34 19.99 -20.01
CA TYR A 188 75.40 19.31 -20.91
C TYR A 188 74.80 18.06 -20.28
N GLY A 189 75.59 17.27 -19.55
CA GLY A 189 75.11 16.11 -18.80
C GLY A 189 74.01 16.48 -17.80
N ASP A 190 74.18 17.57 -17.07
CA ASP A 190 73.20 18.09 -16.12
C ASP A 190 71.91 18.51 -16.84
N ARG A 191 72.00 19.26 -17.95
CA ARG A 191 70.83 19.66 -18.75
C ARG A 191 70.05 18.47 -19.33
N LEU A 192 70.77 17.47 -19.85
CA LEU A 192 70.18 16.22 -20.33
C LEU A 192 69.47 15.45 -19.22
N TYR A 193 70.07 15.43 -18.01
CA TYR A 193 69.49 14.77 -16.85
C TYR A 193 68.23 15.49 -16.35
N GLU A 194 68.26 16.82 -16.23
CA GLU A 194 67.13 17.65 -15.79
C GLU A 194 65.90 17.52 -16.70
N GLN A 195 66.12 17.38 -18.00
CA GLN A 195 65.05 17.30 -18.99
C GLN A 195 64.53 15.88 -19.20
N ARG A 196 65.16 14.86 -18.61
CA ARG A 196 64.69 13.48 -18.69
C ARG A 196 63.28 13.39 -18.12
N TYR A 197 62.34 12.91 -18.93
CA TYR A 197 60.98 12.66 -18.45
C TYR A 197 60.96 11.42 -17.56
N VAL A 198 60.37 11.55 -16.36
CA VAL A 198 60.08 10.44 -15.47
C VAL A 198 58.57 10.47 -15.27
N ALA A 199 57.89 9.41 -15.74
CA ALA A 199 56.46 9.29 -15.55
C ALA A 199 56.16 9.24 -14.04
N PRO A 200 55.09 9.91 -13.57
CA PRO A 200 54.67 9.80 -12.18
C PRO A 200 54.43 8.33 -11.84
N VAL A 201 55.06 7.86 -10.75
CA VAL A 201 54.95 6.47 -10.29
C VAL A 201 53.55 6.27 -9.73
N GLY A 202 52.65 5.66 -10.51
CA GLY A 202 51.31 5.37 -10.00
C GLY A 202 50.19 5.04 -10.99
N ARG A 203 50.45 4.25 -12.05
CA ARG A 203 49.54 3.25 -12.64
C ARG A 203 50.08 2.76 -13.99
N GLN A 204 50.53 1.51 -14.03
CA GLN A 204 50.55 0.73 -15.27
C GLN A 204 49.09 0.44 -15.69
N PRO A 205 48.84 0.20 -17.00
CA PRO A 205 47.50 -0.07 -17.52
C PRO A 205 46.79 -1.22 -16.80
#